data_AF-A0A2S7PJE0-F1
#
_entry.id   AF-A0A2S7PJE0-F1
#
_cell.length_a   1.000
_cell.length_b   1.000
_cell.length_c   1.000
_cell.angle_alpha   90.00
_cell.angle_beta   90.00
_cell.angle_gamma   90.00
#
_symmetry.space_group_name_H-M   'P 1'
#
loop_
_entity.id
_entity.type
_entity.pdbx_description
1 polymer ?
#
loop_
_entity_poly.entity_id
_entity_poly.type
_entity_poly.pdbx_seq_one_letter_code
_entity_poly.pdbx_strand_id
1 'polypeptide(L)'
;MRLIHTKSLELGEFFGEDNTPEWAILSHVWEAEEISYTEWNEIQEQPESERADFLRQKKGYAKIREFCSLCQGGIPLCHHLGCRASATCRMPETICCVNVVPKCQCEPLVVEWCWVDTCCIDKSSSAELSEAINSMFKWYEQSLVCIAYLSDVPEYGAAGESSAFRNSTWFTRGWTLQELIAPAFHGVNFYSWEARHTPTGRKYFVDHTTQTTSWVNPYKPYEMSRQQLWLCEIISQITKIPKEAIGPIQIRRHLHSYSIAERMSWASSRKTTRGEDIAYCLLGLFDLNMPLIYGEGSRKAFFRLQEEMLKHSYDHTLFLWQNPIPRTNNGRLLELQTIQLDFKAQAYIANDTKQVICLYTFSK
;
A
#
# COMPACT_ATOMS: atom_id res chain seq x y z
N MET A 1 -4.98 17.19 -3.25
CA MET A 1 -4.39 16.36 -2.16
C MET A 1 -3.55 17.24 -1.24
N ARG A 2 -3.32 16.83 0.01
CA ARG A 2 -2.39 17.53 0.92
C ARG A 2 -1.12 16.73 1.13
N LEU A 3 0.01 17.42 1.27
CA LEU A 3 1.32 16.82 1.53
C LEU A 3 2.01 17.56 2.67
N ILE A 4 2.80 16.84 3.46
CA ILE A 4 3.63 17.38 4.54
C ILE A 4 4.98 17.74 3.95
N HIS A 5 5.41 18.99 4.12
CA HIS A 5 6.77 19.37 3.79
C HIS A 5 7.73 18.80 4.83
N THR A 6 8.71 18.01 4.40
CA THR A 6 9.57 17.25 5.32
C THR A 6 10.34 18.13 6.30
N LYS A 7 10.76 19.34 5.87
CA LYS A 7 11.59 20.26 6.67
C LYS A 7 10.79 21.10 7.64
N SER A 8 9.73 21.77 7.16
CA SER A 8 8.90 22.64 8.01
C SER A 8 7.83 21.87 8.77
N LEU A 9 7.48 20.65 8.33
CA LEU A 9 6.35 19.84 8.83
C LEU A 9 4.97 20.49 8.60
N GLU A 10 4.91 21.53 7.79
CA GLU A 10 3.67 22.20 7.39
C GLU A 10 2.96 21.41 6.29
N LEU A 11 1.63 21.53 6.25
CA LEU A 11 0.82 20.95 5.19
C LEU A 11 0.70 21.92 4.01
N GLY A 12 1.03 21.44 2.82
CA GLY A 12 0.75 22.10 1.54
C GLY A 12 -0.46 21.47 0.86
N GLU A 13 -1.29 22.29 0.24
CA GLU A 13 -2.44 21.84 -0.57
C GLU A 13 -2.11 21.94 -2.06
N PHE A 14 -2.35 20.85 -2.79
CA PHE A 14 -2.05 20.73 -4.22
C PHE A 14 -3.28 20.28 -4.99
N PHE A 15 -3.58 21.00 -6.07
CA PHE A 15 -4.75 20.76 -6.92
C PHE A 15 -4.31 20.47 -8.36
N GLY A 16 -4.79 19.34 -8.90
CA GLY A 16 -4.42 18.87 -10.23
C GLY A 16 -3.07 18.16 -10.28
N GLU A 17 -2.90 17.31 -11.30
CA GLU A 17 -1.67 16.49 -11.47
C GLU A 17 -0.46 17.36 -11.81
N ASP A 18 -0.63 18.39 -12.63
CA ASP A 18 0.47 19.24 -13.11
C ASP A 18 1.11 20.10 -12.01
N ASN A 19 0.40 20.33 -10.89
CA ASN A 19 0.87 21.17 -9.78
C ASN A 19 1.29 20.35 -8.56
N THR A 20 1.18 19.02 -8.60
CA THR A 20 1.53 18.18 -7.45
C THR A 20 3.02 17.85 -7.50
N PRO A 21 3.82 18.25 -6.49
CA PRO A 21 5.25 17.95 -6.46
C PRO A 21 5.46 16.46 -6.24
N GLU A 22 6.63 15.94 -6.60
CA GLU A 22 7.02 14.56 -6.28
C GLU A 22 6.96 14.29 -4.76
N TRP A 23 6.42 13.13 -4.38
CA TRP A 23 6.17 12.80 -2.97
C TRP A 23 6.45 11.34 -2.62
N ALA A 24 6.68 11.11 -1.33
CA ALA A 24 6.79 9.80 -0.71
C ALA A 24 5.54 9.49 0.12
N ILE A 25 5.17 8.21 0.25
CA ILE A 25 4.05 7.76 1.07
C ILE A 25 4.51 6.91 2.24
N LEU A 26 3.96 7.18 3.43
CA LEU A 26 4.01 6.29 4.58
C LEU A 26 2.77 5.40 4.64
N SER A 27 2.94 4.15 4.26
CA SER A 27 1.97 3.07 4.48
C SER A 27 2.10 2.55 5.92
N HIS A 28 0.99 2.35 6.63
CA HIS A 28 1.03 1.81 8.00
C HIS A 28 -0.32 1.23 8.42
N VAL A 29 -0.32 0.46 9.50
CA VAL A 29 -1.56 0.07 10.20
C VAL A 29 -1.82 1.09 11.30
N TRP A 30 -3.02 1.67 11.34
CA TRP A 30 -3.36 2.64 12.37
C TRP A 30 -3.33 2.01 13.75
N GLU A 31 -2.68 2.70 14.67
CA GLU A 31 -2.56 2.30 16.07
C GLU A 31 -3.26 3.28 17.01
N ALA A 32 -3.09 3.08 18.32
CA ALA A 32 -3.44 4.10 19.28
C ALA A 32 -2.49 5.31 19.13
N GLU A 33 -2.98 6.50 19.48
CA GLU A 33 -2.15 7.72 19.51
C GLU A 33 -1.67 8.19 18.13
N GLU A 34 -2.46 7.94 17.07
CA GLU A 34 -2.28 8.60 15.78
C GLU A 34 -2.57 10.11 15.87
N ILE A 35 -2.01 10.87 14.93
CA ILE A 35 -2.29 12.30 14.76
C ILE A 35 -3.28 12.49 13.63
N SER A 36 -4.42 13.10 13.94
CA SER A 36 -5.41 13.52 12.95
C SER A 36 -4.99 14.81 12.23
N TYR A 37 -5.66 15.13 11.11
CA TYR A 37 -5.49 16.40 10.40
C TYR A 37 -5.65 17.62 11.32
N THR A 38 -6.72 17.66 12.11
CA THR A 38 -7.01 18.76 13.04
C THR A 38 -5.90 18.91 14.08
N GLU A 39 -5.48 17.81 14.70
CA GLU A 39 -4.40 17.83 15.68
C GLU A 39 -3.06 18.24 15.06
N TRP A 40 -2.79 17.85 13.82
CA TRP A 40 -1.58 18.28 13.11
C TRP A 40 -1.56 19.81 12.92
N ASN A 41 -2.68 20.40 12.48
CA ASN A 41 -2.82 21.85 12.32
C ASN A 41 -2.75 22.60 13.65
N GLU A 42 -3.37 22.07 14.72
CA GLU A 42 -3.27 22.66 16.07
C GLU A 42 -1.81 22.80 16.52
N ILE A 43 -0.94 21.83 16.22
CA ILE A 43 0.50 21.90 16.52
C ILE A 43 1.19 23.04 15.74
N GLN A 44 0.79 23.26 14.48
CA GLN A 44 1.39 24.29 13.63
C GLN A 44 0.93 25.70 14.02
N GLU A 45 -0.36 25.86 14.32
CA GLU A 45 -0.95 27.16 14.67
C GLU A 45 -0.53 27.63 16.07
N GLN A 46 -0.36 26.69 17.02
CA GLN A 46 -0.09 27.00 18.43
C GLN A 46 1.13 26.24 18.97
N PRO A 47 2.35 26.53 18.46
CA PRO A 47 3.52 25.70 18.70
C PRO A 47 4.02 25.70 20.16
N GLU A 48 3.65 26.68 20.98
CA GLU A 48 4.10 26.80 22.38
C GLU A 48 3.00 26.43 23.39
N SER A 49 1.87 25.88 22.93
CA SER A 49 0.77 25.50 23.82
C SER A 49 1.04 24.16 24.53
N GLU A 50 0.56 24.02 25.76
CA GLU A 50 0.60 22.74 26.50
C GLU A 50 -0.05 21.60 25.71
N ARG A 51 -1.08 21.94 24.93
CA ARG A 51 -1.77 21.01 24.04
C ARG A 51 -0.89 20.56 22.88
N ALA A 52 -0.19 21.46 22.21
CA ALA A 52 0.76 21.10 21.15
C ALA A 52 1.88 20.21 21.70
N ASP A 53 2.38 20.48 22.91
CA ASP A 53 3.39 19.63 23.55
C ASP A 53 2.87 18.23 23.87
N PHE A 54 1.64 18.12 24.36
CA PHE A 54 0.99 16.82 24.53
C PHE A 54 0.82 16.07 23.20
N LEU A 55 0.38 16.76 22.14
CA LEU A 55 0.20 16.14 20.83
C LEU A 55 1.53 15.68 20.23
N ARG A 56 2.64 16.41 20.45
CA ARG A 56 3.98 16.00 20.01
C ARG A 56 4.51 14.74 20.72
N GLN A 57 3.97 14.41 21.89
CA GLN A 57 4.33 13.20 22.63
C GLN A 57 3.64 11.94 22.11
N LYS A 58 2.58 12.10 21.30
CA LYS A 58 1.90 10.96 20.69
C LYS A 58 2.82 10.18 19.75
N LYS A 59 2.71 8.86 19.77
CA LYS A 59 3.52 7.96 18.92
C LYS A 59 3.34 8.23 17.43
N GLY A 60 2.12 8.55 17.01
CA GLY A 60 1.83 8.89 15.61
C GLY A 60 2.63 10.11 15.12
N TYR A 61 2.85 11.10 15.99
CA TYR A 61 3.66 12.29 15.65
C TYR A 61 5.13 11.92 15.45
N ALA A 62 5.70 11.16 16.39
CA ALA A 62 7.08 10.69 16.31
C ALA A 62 7.33 9.88 15.03
N LYS A 63 6.43 8.94 14.71
CA LYS A 63 6.45 8.14 13.48
C LYS A 63 6.51 9.00 12.21
N ILE A 64 5.65 10.02 12.09
CA ILE A 64 5.63 10.92 10.92
C ILE A 64 6.92 11.74 10.84
N ARG A 65 7.45 12.20 11.98
CA ARG A 65 8.72 12.93 12.02
C ARG A 65 9.91 12.09 11.60
N GLU A 66 9.97 10.84 12.06
CA GLU A 66 11.01 9.89 11.64
C GLU A 66 10.94 9.63 10.14
N PHE A 67 9.73 9.44 9.60
CA PHE A 67 9.52 9.31 8.16
C PHE A 67 9.99 10.53 7.37
N CYS A 68 9.68 11.75 7.84
CA CYS A 68 10.18 12.99 7.22
C CYS A 68 11.70 13.09 7.28
N SER A 69 12.32 12.70 8.40
CA SER A 69 13.78 12.68 8.56
C SER A 69 14.44 11.66 7.62
N LEU A 70 13.80 10.50 7.39
CA LEU A 70 14.26 9.51 6.42
C LEU A 70 14.23 10.07 4.99
N CYS A 71 13.15 10.75 4.62
CA CYS A 71 13.01 11.36 3.28
C CYS A 71 14.05 12.46 3.03
N GLN A 72 14.44 13.21 4.08
CA GLN A 72 15.53 14.19 4.00
C GLN A 72 16.93 13.58 3.99
N GLY A 73 17.12 12.54 4.81
CA GLY A 73 18.40 11.88 5.00
C GLY A 73 18.86 11.06 3.79
N GLY A 74 17.97 10.89 2.81
CA GLY A 74 18.22 10.10 1.62
C GLY A 74 17.72 8.68 1.79
N ILE A 75 16.63 8.37 1.09
CA ILE A 75 16.15 7.01 0.90
C ILE A 75 17.15 6.29 0.00
N PRO A 76 17.69 5.14 0.40
CA PRO A 76 18.70 4.40 -0.36
C PRO A 76 18.12 3.66 -1.58
N LEU A 77 17.28 4.35 -2.36
CA LEU A 77 16.77 3.92 -3.64
C LEU A 77 17.51 4.65 -4.76
N CYS A 78 17.77 3.94 -5.87
CA CYS A 78 18.46 4.49 -7.02
C CYS A 78 17.48 5.31 -7.87
N HIS A 79 17.56 6.63 -7.79
CA HIS A 79 16.78 7.53 -8.65
C HIS A 79 17.57 7.92 -9.90
N HIS A 80 16.95 7.87 -11.08
CA HIS A 80 17.65 8.16 -12.35
C HIS A 80 17.99 9.65 -12.54
N LEU A 81 17.30 10.57 -11.86
CA LEU A 81 17.38 12.03 -12.07
C LEU A 81 18.75 12.68 -11.81
N GLY A 82 19.82 11.89 -11.58
CA GLY A 82 21.21 12.35 -11.53
C GLY A 82 22.27 11.32 -11.95
N CYS A 83 21.91 10.23 -12.65
CA CYS A 83 22.89 9.19 -12.99
C CYS A 83 23.93 9.65 -14.02
N ARG A 84 25.12 10.05 -13.57
CA ARG A 84 26.27 10.40 -14.44
C ARG A 84 27.04 9.16 -14.95
N ALA A 85 26.52 7.96 -14.74
CA ALA A 85 27.19 6.72 -15.14
C ALA A 85 26.76 6.31 -16.56
N SER A 86 27.52 6.82 -17.53
CA SER A 86 27.73 6.27 -18.88
C SER A 86 26.63 6.47 -19.93
N ALA A 87 27.05 6.88 -21.13
CA ALA A 87 26.30 6.94 -22.39
C ALA A 87 25.73 5.58 -22.88
N THR A 88 25.71 4.55 -22.03
CA THR A 88 25.28 3.18 -22.33
C THR A 88 24.02 2.72 -21.58
N CYS A 89 23.50 3.45 -20.57
CA CYS A 89 22.20 3.11 -19.95
C CYS A 89 21.08 3.59 -20.91
N ARG A 90 20.80 2.80 -21.96
CA ARG A 90 19.69 3.00 -22.91
C ARG A 90 18.48 2.17 -22.48
N MET A 91 17.88 2.55 -21.36
CA MET A 91 16.59 2.03 -20.89
C MET A 91 15.60 3.19 -20.80
N PRO A 92 14.27 2.95 -20.90
CA PRO A 92 13.27 4.02 -20.87
C PRO A 92 13.46 4.94 -19.66
N GLU A 93 13.12 6.21 -19.86
CA GLU A 93 13.52 7.43 -19.13
C GLU A 93 13.31 7.43 -17.60
N THR A 94 12.72 6.38 -17.03
CA THR A 94 12.26 6.30 -15.64
C THR A 94 13.03 5.29 -14.77
N ILE A 95 13.96 4.50 -15.33
CA ILE A 95 14.60 3.40 -14.59
C ILE A 95 16.12 3.46 -14.69
N CYS A 96 16.80 3.74 -13.57
CA CYS A 96 18.24 3.54 -13.48
C CYS A 96 18.53 2.06 -13.18
N CYS A 97 19.00 1.32 -14.19
CA CYS A 97 19.98 0.23 -14.11
C CYS A 97 20.08 -0.56 -12.75
N VAL A 98 18.96 -1.05 -12.20
CA VAL A 98 18.91 -1.78 -10.90
C VAL A 98 19.71 -3.09 -10.92
N ASN A 99 20.12 -3.58 -12.10
CA ASN A 99 20.94 -4.80 -12.25
C ASN A 99 22.09 -4.70 -13.27
N VAL A 100 22.48 -3.51 -13.75
CA VAL A 100 23.37 -3.41 -14.94
C VAL A 100 24.73 -2.76 -14.66
N VAL A 101 24.88 -1.92 -13.62
CA VAL A 101 26.16 -1.20 -13.42
C VAL A 101 26.67 -1.34 -11.98
N PRO A 102 27.71 -2.16 -11.74
CA PRO A 102 28.41 -2.32 -10.46
C PRO A 102 29.04 -1.04 -9.84
N LYS A 103 28.87 0.11 -10.49
CA LYS A 103 29.55 1.38 -10.18
C LYS A 103 28.64 2.60 -10.38
N CYS A 104 27.32 2.46 -10.20
CA CYS A 104 26.45 3.65 -10.18
C CYS A 104 26.79 4.50 -8.95
N GLN A 105 27.22 5.74 -9.17
CA GLN A 105 27.44 6.75 -8.14
C GLN A 105 26.15 7.55 -7.93
N CYS A 106 25.05 6.85 -7.74
CA CYS A 106 23.74 7.48 -7.62
C CYS A 106 23.58 8.03 -6.20
N GLU A 107 23.17 9.29 -6.09
CA GLU A 107 22.87 9.90 -4.80
C GLU A 107 21.58 9.27 -4.22
N PRO A 108 21.45 9.16 -2.88
CA PRO A 108 20.22 8.73 -2.24
C PRO A 108 19.02 9.60 -2.68
N LEU A 109 17.85 8.98 -2.80
CA LEU A 109 16.62 9.68 -3.12
C LEU A 109 16.21 10.58 -1.95
N VAL A 110 16.29 11.89 -2.14
CA VAL A 110 15.76 12.87 -1.19
C VAL A 110 14.40 13.34 -1.69
N VAL A 111 13.39 13.29 -0.82
CA VAL A 111 12.03 13.72 -1.16
C VAL A 111 11.60 14.83 -0.22
N GLU A 112 11.10 15.93 -0.77
CA GLU A 112 10.73 17.11 0.03
C GLU A 112 9.32 17.03 0.60
N TRP A 113 8.43 16.26 -0.02
CA TRP A 113 7.03 16.14 0.33
C TRP A 113 6.64 14.70 0.68
N CYS A 114 5.85 14.56 1.75
CA CYS A 114 5.38 13.28 2.25
C CYS A 114 3.86 13.25 2.35
N TRP A 115 3.26 12.10 2.10
CA TRP A 115 1.85 11.85 2.32
C TRP A 115 1.65 10.77 3.37
N VAL A 116 0.78 11.05 4.33
CA VAL A 116 0.38 10.13 5.40
C VAL A 116 -1.12 10.25 5.58
N ASP A 117 -1.85 9.16 5.39
CA ASP A 117 -3.31 9.17 5.36
C ASP A 117 -3.94 9.73 6.65
N THR A 118 -3.33 9.50 7.83
CA THR A 118 -3.83 9.93 9.15
C THR A 118 -3.99 11.45 9.28
N CYS A 119 -3.05 12.25 8.75
CA CYS A 119 -3.07 13.71 8.86
C CYS A 119 -3.18 14.45 7.52
N CYS A 120 -2.97 13.80 6.37
CA CYS A 120 -3.13 14.44 5.05
C CYS A 120 -4.59 14.42 4.54
N ILE A 121 -5.48 13.67 5.21
CA ILE A 121 -6.92 13.62 4.92
C ILE A 121 -7.70 14.09 6.15
N ASP A 122 -8.53 15.11 5.96
CA ASP A 122 -9.55 15.51 6.91
C ASP A 122 -10.73 14.51 6.89
N LYS A 123 -10.70 13.58 7.84
CA LYS A 123 -11.73 12.55 7.99
C LYS A 123 -13.03 13.09 8.60
N SER A 124 -13.04 14.33 9.09
CA SER A 124 -14.26 14.99 9.57
C SER A 124 -15.13 15.49 8.42
N SER A 125 -14.51 15.79 7.27
CA SER A 125 -15.18 16.14 6.02
C SER A 125 -15.52 14.88 5.22
N SER A 126 -16.80 14.51 5.16
CA SER A 126 -17.24 13.34 4.39
C SER A 126 -17.00 13.50 2.88
N ALA A 127 -17.07 14.74 2.36
CA ALA A 127 -16.77 15.04 0.97
C ALA A 127 -15.29 14.78 0.66
N GLU A 128 -14.39 15.30 1.50
CA GLU A 128 -12.96 15.10 1.33
C GLU A 128 -12.55 13.64 1.51
N LEU A 129 -13.11 12.96 2.52
CA LEU A 129 -12.87 11.53 2.72
C LEU A 129 -13.30 10.71 1.50
N SER A 130 -14.44 11.04 0.90
CA SER A 130 -14.94 10.38 -0.30
C SER A 130 -14.04 10.62 -1.51
N GLU A 131 -13.61 11.86 -1.74
CA GLU A 131 -12.68 12.20 -2.81
C GLU A 131 -11.34 11.48 -2.62
N ALA A 132 -10.83 11.48 -1.39
CA ALA A 132 -9.57 10.84 -1.05
C ALA A 132 -9.61 9.34 -1.30
N ILE A 133 -10.63 8.62 -0.81
CA ILE A 133 -10.74 7.17 -1.01
C ILE A 133 -10.84 6.80 -2.49
N ASN A 134 -11.59 7.57 -3.29
CA ASN A 134 -11.69 7.32 -4.73
C ASN A 134 -10.41 7.68 -5.51
N SER A 135 -9.52 8.48 -4.92
CA SER A 135 -8.26 8.92 -5.56
C SER A 135 -7.01 8.21 -5.01
N MET A 136 -7.13 7.56 -3.86
CA MET A 136 -5.99 7.09 -3.06
C MET A 136 -5.12 6.10 -3.82
N PHE A 137 -5.70 5.19 -4.59
CA PHE A 137 -4.93 4.24 -5.39
C PHE A 137 -4.01 4.93 -6.40
N LYS A 138 -4.53 5.96 -7.08
CA LYS A 138 -3.75 6.78 -8.00
C LYS A 138 -2.64 7.53 -7.27
N TRP A 139 -2.90 8.03 -6.05
CA TRP A 139 -1.86 8.65 -5.24
C TRP A 139 -0.73 7.68 -4.88
N TYR A 140 -1.05 6.42 -4.56
CA TYR A 140 -0.03 5.39 -4.35
C TYR A 140 0.74 5.06 -5.64
N GLU A 141 0.05 4.93 -6.76
CA GLU A 141 0.64 4.63 -8.07
C GLU A 141 1.64 5.70 -8.53
N GLN A 142 1.30 6.98 -8.32
CA GLN A 142 2.10 8.13 -8.75
C GLN A 142 3.21 8.54 -7.78
N SER A 143 3.18 8.04 -6.53
CA SER A 143 4.23 8.33 -5.56
C SER A 143 5.61 7.83 -6.02
N LEU A 144 6.67 8.56 -5.68
CA LEU A 144 8.04 8.13 -5.98
C LEU A 144 8.40 6.84 -5.22
N VAL A 145 7.92 6.74 -3.98
CA VAL A 145 8.22 5.64 -3.08
C VAL A 145 7.09 5.48 -2.06
N CYS A 146 6.69 4.23 -1.84
CA CYS A 146 5.81 3.84 -0.74
C CYS A 146 6.63 3.04 0.29
N ILE A 147 6.62 3.51 1.53
CA ILE A 147 7.33 2.89 2.65
C ILE A 147 6.31 2.35 3.64
N ALA A 148 6.32 1.04 3.84
CA ALA A 148 5.46 0.37 4.81
C ALA A 148 6.15 0.32 6.19
N TYR A 149 5.53 0.95 7.17
CA TYR A 149 5.89 0.87 8.59
C TYR A 149 5.11 -0.25 9.27
N LEU A 150 5.85 -1.21 9.85
CA LEU A 150 5.31 -2.39 10.50
C LEU A 150 5.55 -2.32 12.01
N SER A 151 4.57 -1.84 12.76
CA SER A 151 4.67 -1.67 14.21
C SER A 151 4.68 -2.98 15.00
N ASP A 152 4.08 -4.04 14.45
CA ASP A 152 3.94 -5.35 15.06
C ASP A 152 5.05 -6.34 14.70
N VAL A 153 5.94 -5.92 13.82
CA VAL A 153 7.17 -6.64 13.53
C VAL A 153 8.23 -6.07 14.45
N PRO A 154 8.56 -6.76 15.55
CA PRO A 154 9.64 -6.31 16.39
C PRO A 154 10.92 -6.20 15.57
N GLU A 155 11.76 -5.25 15.98
CA GLU A 155 13.02 -4.86 15.33
C GLU A 155 13.92 -6.06 14.96
N TYR A 156 13.79 -7.19 15.65
CA TYR A 156 14.55 -8.45 15.52
C TYR A 156 13.95 -9.51 14.56
N GLY A 157 12.91 -9.21 13.78
CA GLY A 157 12.18 -10.19 12.95
C GLY A 157 12.64 -10.32 11.49
N ALA A 158 13.77 -10.96 11.21
CA ALA A 158 14.20 -11.30 9.84
C ALA A 158 13.14 -12.14 9.11
N ALA A 159 12.94 -11.97 7.79
CA ALA A 159 11.89 -12.61 6.96
C ALA A 159 12.01 -14.14 6.73
N GLY A 160 12.49 -14.91 7.72
CA GLY A 160 12.47 -16.37 7.74
C GLY A 160 11.04 -16.94 7.75
N GLU A 161 10.90 -18.26 7.57
CA GLU A 161 9.60 -18.95 7.46
C GLU A 161 8.69 -18.76 8.68
N SER A 162 9.26 -18.51 9.87
CA SER A 162 8.56 -18.25 11.13
C SER A 162 8.69 -16.79 11.61
N SER A 163 8.99 -15.87 10.70
CA SER A 163 9.26 -14.47 11.03
C SER A 163 8.03 -13.68 11.47
N ALA A 164 8.25 -12.71 12.36
CA ALA A 164 7.21 -11.73 12.69
C ALA A 164 6.77 -10.95 11.46
N PHE A 165 7.66 -10.72 10.49
CA PHE A 165 7.34 -10.14 9.19
C PHE A 165 6.21 -10.90 8.47
N ARG A 166 6.33 -12.23 8.31
CA ARG A 166 5.29 -13.06 7.66
C ARG A 166 3.95 -13.02 8.39
N ASN A 167 3.97 -12.76 9.68
CA ASN A 167 2.79 -12.70 10.54
C ASN A 167 2.28 -11.27 10.77
N SER A 168 2.87 -10.26 10.13
CA SER A 168 2.44 -8.88 10.32
C SER A 168 0.98 -8.70 9.91
N THR A 169 0.24 -8.04 10.78
CA THR A 169 -1.13 -7.58 10.59
C THR A 169 -1.24 -6.73 9.34
N TRP A 170 -0.19 -6.03 8.90
CA TRP A 170 -0.19 -5.25 7.67
C TRP A 170 -0.60 -6.08 6.46
N PHE A 171 -0.16 -7.34 6.34
CA PHE A 171 -0.56 -8.23 5.23
C PHE A 171 -2.03 -8.67 5.29
N THR A 172 -2.70 -8.48 6.42
CA THR A 172 -4.08 -8.91 6.67
C THR A 172 -5.09 -7.76 6.61
N ARG A 173 -4.66 -6.51 6.51
CA ARG A 173 -5.57 -5.35 6.44
C ARG A 173 -6.12 -5.17 5.02
N GLY A 174 -7.38 -4.75 4.88
CA GLY A 174 -7.98 -4.49 3.57
C GLY A 174 -7.28 -3.35 2.83
N TRP A 175 -7.16 -2.19 3.47
CA TRP A 175 -6.57 -0.97 2.90
C TRP A 175 -5.12 -1.14 2.45
N THR A 176 -4.31 -1.96 3.13
CA THR A 176 -2.91 -2.19 2.73
C THR A 176 -2.76 -2.96 1.41
N LEU A 177 -3.85 -3.45 0.81
CA LEU A 177 -3.80 -4.13 -0.49
C LEU A 177 -3.44 -3.17 -1.61
N GLN A 178 -4.12 -2.03 -1.67
CA GLN A 178 -3.79 -0.97 -2.61
C GLN A 178 -2.42 -0.37 -2.31
N GLU A 179 -2.01 -0.29 -1.05
CA GLU A 179 -0.68 0.21 -0.65
C GLU A 179 0.43 -0.72 -1.13
N LEU A 180 0.16 -2.04 -1.14
CA LEU A 180 1.04 -3.07 -1.66
C LEU A 180 1.12 -3.07 -3.19
N ILE A 181 -0.04 -2.99 -3.84
CA ILE A 181 -0.13 -3.20 -5.28
C ILE A 181 0.18 -1.91 -6.02
N ALA A 182 -0.43 -0.78 -5.68
CA ALA A 182 -0.40 0.43 -6.50
C ALA A 182 1.00 1.00 -6.80
N PRO A 183 1.98 1.06 -5.86
CA PRO A 183 3.26 1.70 -6.12
C PRO A 183 4.00 1.08 -7.30
N ALA A 184 4.06 1.80 -8.43
CA ALA A 184 4.50 1.23 -9.70
C ALA A 184 6.03 1.30 -9.91
N PHE A 185 6.67 2.39 -9.45
CA PHE A 185 8.09 2.65 -9.73
C PHE A 185 9.03 1.73 -8.94
N HIS A 186 8.96 1.79 -7.62
CA HIS A 186 9.84 1.05 -6.70
C HIS A 186 9.11 -0.04 -5.91
N GLY A 187 7.83 -0.34 -6.19
CA GLY A 187 7.05 -1.20 -5.30
C GLY A 187 7.01 -0.67 -3.85
N VAL A 188 6.61 -1.53 -2.91
CA VAL A 188 6.65 -1.21 -1.47
C VAL A 188 8.01 -1.55 -0.88
N ASN A 189 8.55 -0.62 -0.10
CA ASN A 189 9.77 -0.80 0.66
C ASN A 189 9.46 -0.98 2.15
N PHE A 190 10.16 -1.91 2.79
CA PHE A 190 10.02 -2.20 4.21
C PHE A 190 11.34 -1.84 4.90
N TYR A 191 11.28 -1.06 5.97
CA TYR A 191 12.46 -0.66 6.74
C TYR A 191 12.60 -1.54 7.99
N SER A 192 13.81 -2.04 8.24
CA SER A 192 14.13 -2.87 9.40
C SER A 192 15.36 -2.40 10.20
N TRP A 193 15.91 -1.21 9.92
CA TRP A 193 17.07 -0.69 10.65
C TRP A 193 16.74 0.60 11.38
N GLU A 194 17.27 0.71 12.60
CA GLU A 194 17.10 1.88 13.45
C GLU A 194 18.36 2.75 13.45
N ALA A 195 18.18 4.06 13.34
CA ALA A 195 19.24 5.03 13.53
C ALA A 195 19.14 5.67 14.93
N ARG A 196 20.11 5.40 15.78
CA ARG A 196 20.20 5.94 17.14
C ARG A 196 21.25 7.02 17.25
N HIS A 197 21.16 7.82 18.31
CA HIS A 197 22.17 8.81 18.66
C HIS A 197 22.84 8.41 19.97
N THR A 198 24.15 8.63 20.06
CA THR A 198 24.86 8.58 21.34
C THR A 198 24.41 9.72 22.25
N PRO A 199 24.66 9.65 23.57
CA PRO A 199 24.49 10.79 24.47
C PRO A 199 25.30 12.04 24.06
N THR A 200 26.34 11.85 23.25
CA THR A 200 27.18 12.90 22.66
C THR A 200 26.66 13.41 21.30
N GLY A 201 25.49 12.93 20.84
CA GLY A 201 24.82 13.36 19.61
C GLY A 201 25.29 12.66 18.32
N ARG A 202 26.15 11.65 18.40
CA ARG A 202 26.68 10.96 17.22
C ARG A 202 25.73 9.85 16.75
N LYS A 203 25.34 9.88 15.47
CA LYS A 203 24.43 8.90 14.86
C LYS A 203 25.13 7.55 14.63
N TYR A 204 24.47 6.45 14.98
CA TYR A 204 24.87 5.06 14.69
C TYR A 204 23.66 4.24 14.24
N PHE A 205 23.92 3.15 13.52
CA PHE A 205 22.90 2.28 12.95
C PHE A 205 22.99 0.90 13.58
N VAL A 206 21.84 0.30 13.85
CA VAL A 206 21.78 -1.03 14.49
C VAL A 206 21.22 -2.03 13.49
N ASP A 207 22.02 -3.05 13.17
CA ASP A 207 21.59 -4.25 12.47
C ASP A 207 20.94 -5.20 13.46
N HIS A 208 19.62 -5.26 13.47
CA HIS A 208 18.89 -6.14 14.36
C HIS A 208 18.78 -7.58 13.85
N THR A 209 19.23 -7.85 12.61
CA THR A 209 19.34 -9.21 12.03
C THR A 209 20.65 -9.89 12.44
N THR A 210 21.77 -9.17 12.38
CA THR A 210 23.09 -9.69 12.77
C THR A 210 23.51 -9.30 14.19
N GLN A 211 22.70 -8.50 14.89
CA GLN A 211 23.01 -7.90 16.19
C GLN A 211 24.31 -7.08 16.17
N THR A 212 24.65 -6.49 15.03
CA THR A 212 25.84 -5.66 14.89
C THR A 212 25.45 -4.18 14.93
N THR A 213 26.31 -3.37 15.55
CA THR A 213 26.18 -1.91 15.50
C THR A 213 27.21 -1.37 14.54
N SER A 214 26.79 -0.45 13.68
CA SER A 214 27.65 0.15 12.67
C SER A 214 27.57 1.66 12.77
N TRP A 215 28.74 2.29 12.84
CA TRP A 215 28.87 3.74 12.66
C TRP A 215 28.71 4.17 11.19
N VAL A 216 28.74 3.19 10.28
CA VAL A 216 28.56 3.37 8.85
C VAL A 216 27.11 3.03 8.51
N ASN A 217 26.44 3.93 7.78
CA ASN A 217 25.09 3.68 7.29
C ASN A 217 25.07 2.34 6.50
N PRO A 218 24.34 1.32 6.98
CA PRO A 218 24.28 -0.01 6.37
C PRO A 218 23.56 0.00 5.01
N TYR A 219 22.84 1.08 4.71
CA TYR A 219 22.24 1.34 3.42
C TYR A 219 23.27 1.79 2.38
N LYS A 220 24.30 0.96 2.12
CA LYS A 220 25.12 1.15 0.92
C LYS A 220 24.23 0.89 -0.30
N PRO A 221 24.15 1.80 -1.28
CA PRO A 221 23.24 1.71 -2.43
C PRO A 221 23.38 0.43 -3.28
N TYR A 222 24.47 -0.32 -3.10
CA TYR A 222 24.89 -1.40 -3.98
C TYR A 222 24.25 -2.77 -3.71
N GLU A 223 23.65 -3.00 -2.53
CA GLU A 223 23.12 -4.33 -2.17
C GLU A 223 21.58 -4.45 -2.15
N MET A 224 20.85 -3.33 -2.28
CA MET A 224 19.38 -3.31 -2.16
C MET A 224 18.62 -3.87 -3.37
N SER A 225 19.23 -3.89 -4.57
CA SER A 225 18.57 -4.41 -5.78
C SER A 225 18.28 -5.90 -5.73
N ARG A 226 19.16 -6.70 -5.10
CA ARG A 226 18.94 -8.13 -4.86
C ARG A 226 17.89 -8.38 -3.77
N GLN A 227 17.77 -7.47 -2.81
CA GLN A 227 16.81 -7.58 -1.72
C GLN A 227 15.37 -7.35 -2.20
N GLN A 228 15.15 -6.45 -3.16
CA GLN A 228 13.80 -6.10 -3.62
C GLN A 228 13.10 -7.24 -4.36
N LEU A 229 13.80 -7.93 -5.28
CA LEU A 229 13.24 -9.11 -5.97
C LEU A 229 13.02 -10.29 -5.02
N TRP A 230 13.94 -10.51 -4.08
CA TRP A 230 13.78 -11.50 -3.03
C TRP A 230 12.58 -11.17 -2.12
N LEU A 231 12.39 -9.90 -1.77
CA LEU A 231 11.29 -9.43 -0.96
C LEU A 231 9.95 -9.59 -1.68
N CYS A 232 9.87 -9.32 -2.99
CA CYS A 232 8.68 -9.62 -3.79
C CYS A 232 8.32 -11.11 -3.75
N GLU A 233 9.30 -12.01 -3.78
CA GLU A 233 9.07 -13.45 -3.68
C GLU A 233 8.49 -13.82 -2.30
N ILE A 234 9.04 -13.26 -1.22
CA ILE A 234 8.52 -13.47 0.14
C ILE A 234 7.10 -12.92 0.28
N ILE A 235 6.84 -11.70 -0.20
CA ILE A 235 5.51 -11.08 -0.12
C ILE A 235 4.50 -11.87 -0.98
N SER A 236 4.91 -12.35 -2.14
CA SER A 236 4.07 -13.21 -2.98
C SER A 236 3.71 -14.51 -2.26
N GLN A 237 4.64 -15.12 -1.53
CA GLN A 237 4.36 -16.30 -0.71
C GLN A 237 3.39 -16.02 0.45
N ILE A 238 3.49 -14.85 1.10
CA ILE A 238 2.61 -14.45 2.21
C ILE A 238 1.20 -14.17 1.68
N THR A 239 1.10 -13.28 0.69
CA THR A 239 -0.16 -12.70 0.22
C THR A 239 -0.87 -13.52 -0.86
N LYS A 240 -0.16 -14.47 -1.48
CA LYS A 240 -0.60 -15.23 -2.66
C LYS A 240 -0.83 -14.36 -3.90
N ILE A 241 -0.31 -13.13 -3.91
CA ILE A 241 -0.36 -12.22 -5.05
C ILE A 241 0.86 -12.49 -5.94
N PRO A 242 0.71 -12.62 -7.26
CA PRO A 242 1.84 -12.81 -8.17
C PRO A 242 2.88 -11.69 -8.03
N LYS A 243 4.17 -12.03 -8.07
CA LYS A 243 5.26 -11.03 -7.99
C LYS A 243 5.20 -10.01 -9.12
N GLU A 244 4.63 -10.38 -10.27
CA GLU A 244 4.42 -9.48 -11.39
C GLU A 244 3.31 -8.44 -11.12
N ALA A 245 2.45 -8.65 -10.11
CA ALA A 245 1.43 -7.67 -9.71
C ALA A 245 1.94 -6.68 -8.64
N ILE A 246 2.92 -7.07 -7.81
CA ILE A 246 3.47 -6.26 -6.70
C ILE A 246 4.89 -5.75 -6.96
N GLY A 247 5.54 -6.29 -7.98
CA GLY A 247 6.95 -6.03 -8.26
C GLY A 247 7.21 -4.63 -8.78
N PRO A 248 8.49 -4.21 -8.78
CA PRO A 248 8.88 -2.96 -9.39
C PRO A 248 8.66 -3.01 -10.90
N ILE A 249 8.66 -1.84 -11.52
CA ILE A 249 8.28 -1.62 -12.92
C ILE A 249 8.95 -2.58 -13.93
N GLN A 250 10.13 -3.14 -13.64
CA GLN A 250 10.85 -4.05 -14.55
C GLN A 250 10.18 -5.42 -14.72
N ILE A 251 9.43 -5.89 -13.71
CA ILE A 251 8.73 -7.18 -13.75
C ILE A 251 7.20 -7.04 -13.73
N ARG A 252 6.73 -5.79 -13.62
CA ARG A 252 5.33 -5.48 -13.34
C ARG A 252 4.45 -5.71 -14.57
N ARG A 253 3.30 -6.36 -14.37
CA ARG A 253 2.21 -6.49 -15.35
C ARG A 253 1.08 -5.53 -15.04
N HIS A 254 0.38 -5.06 -16.07
CA HIS A 254 -0.83 -4.26 -15.89
C HIS A 254 -1.89 -5.04 -15.13
N LEU A 255 -2.59 -4.38 -14.20
CA LEU A 255 -3.60 -5.02 -13.36
C LEU A 255 -4.78 -5.58 -14.15
N HIS A 256 -5.12 -4.94 -15.27
CA HIS A 256 -6.14 -5.43 -16.21
C HIS A 256 -5.78 -6.74 -16.92
N SER A 257 -4.53 -7.21 -16.83
CA SER A 257 -4.15 -8.53 -17.34
C SER A 257 -4.58 -9.68 -16.42
N TYR A 258 -4.99 -9.38 -15.19
CA TYR A 258 -5.54 -10.34 -14.25
C TYR A 258 -7.07 -10.26 -14.24
N SER A 259 -7.72 -11.42 -14.19
CA SER A 259 -9.16 -11.51 -14.10
C SER A 259 -9.69 -10.86 -12.81
N ILE A 260 -10.97 -10.49 -12.82
CA ILE A 260 -11.67 -10.00 -11.63
C ILE A 260 -11.57 -11.01 -10.50
N ALA A 261 -11.76 -12.30 -10.78
CA ALA A 261 -11.65 -13.36 -9.77
C ALA A 261 -10.25 -13.44 -9.15
N GLU A 262 -9.19 -13.34 -9.95
CA GLU A 262 -7.81 -13.30 -9.44
C GLU A 262 -7.59 -12.10 -8.53
N ARG A 263 -7.99 -10.90 -8.98
CA ARG A 263 -7.86 -9.67 -8.18
C ARG A 263 -8.68 -9.73 -6.87
N MET A 264 -9.89 -10.27 -6.93
CA MET A 264 -10.72 -10.52 -5.74
C MET A 264 -10.07 -11.52 -4.78
N SER A 265 -9.36 -12.53 -5.30
CA SER A 265 -8.66 -13.51 -4.47
C SER A 265 -7.59 -12.87 -3.58
N TRP A 266 -6.95 -11.80 -4.05
CA TRP A 266 -5.93 -11.04 -3.31
C TRP A 266 -6.50 -10.31 -2.08
N ALA A 267 -7.80 -10.02 -2.11
CA ALA A 267 -8.53 -9.40 -1.01
C ALA A 267 -9.15 -10.41 -0.03
N SER A 268 -9.27 -11.68 -0.41
CA SER A 268 -10.10 -12.67 0.27
C SER A 268 -9.72 -12.99 1.72
N SER A 269 -8.43 -12.91 2.05
CA SER A 269 -7.92 -13.15 3.41
C SER A 269 -7.80 -11.88 4.25
N ARG A 270 -8.18 -10.72 3.70
CA ARG A 270 -8.00 -9.42 4.34
C ARG A 270 -9.23 -9.01 5.15
N LYS A 271 -8.99 -8.22 6.19
CA LYS A 271 -9.99 -7.77 7.16
C LYS A 271 -10.02 -6.25 7.23
N THR A 272 -11.22 -5.72 7.45
CA THR A 272 -11.46 -4.28 7.63
C THR A 272 -12.07 -4.01 8.99
N THR A 273 -11.82 -2.82 9.55
CA THR A 273 -12.42 -2.40 10.82
C THR A 273 -13.88 -2.00 10.63
N ARG A 274 -14.17 -1.18 9.62
CA ARG A 274 -15.56 -0.88 9.22
C ARG A 274 -16.03 -1.93 8.22
N GLY A 275 -17.31 -2.29 8.32
CA GLY A 275 -17.87 -3.33 7.48
C GLY A 275 -17.87 -2.96 6.00
N GLU A 276 -18.18 -1.71 5.68
CA GLU A 276 -18.27 -1.19 4.31
C GLU A 276 -16.90 -1.08 3.62
N ASP A 277 -15.83 -0.91 4.39
CA ASP A 277 -14.47 -0.79 3.86
C ASP A 277 -14.04 -2.06 3.10
N ILE A 278 -14.69 -3.22 3.32
CA ILE A 278 -14.43 -4.44 2.52
C ILE A 278 -14.67 -4.19 1.03
N ALA A 279 -15.54 -3.24 0.70
CA ALA A 279 -15.81 -2.80 -0.66
C ALA A 279 -14.94 -1.59 -1.02
N TYR A 280 -14.90 -0.58 -0.15
CA TYR A 280 -14.24 0.69 -0.46
C TYR A 280 -12.72 0.58 -0.63
N CYS A 281 -12.06 -0.35 0.08
CA CYS A 281 -10.63 -0.59 -0.11
C CYS A 281 -10.28 -1.24 -1.46
N LEU A 282 -11.27 -1.67 -2.23
CA LEU A 282 -11.08 -2.33 -3.53
C LEU A 282 -11.34 -1.42 -4.72
N LEU A 283 -11.87 -0.20 -4.51
CA LEU A 283 -12.26 0.70 -5.60
C LEU A 283 -11.12 0.93 -6.59
N GLY A 284 -9.94 1.30 -6.07
CA GLY A 284 -8.77 1.53 -6.91
C GLY A 284 -8.21 0.29 -7.60
N LEU A 285 -8.29 -0.88 -6.97
CA LEU A 285 -7.84 -2.15 -7.58
C LEU A 285 -8.63 -2.49 -8.85
N PHE A 286 -9.88 -2.03 -8.92
CA PHE A 286 -10.79 -2.24 -10.04
C PHE A 286 -11.03 -1.00 -10.88
N ASP A 287 -10.32 0.11 -10.61
CA ASP A 287 -10.48 1.39 -11.29
C ASP A 287 -11.94 1.88 -11.29
N LEU A 288 -12.57 1.85 -10.12
CA LEU A 288 -13.96 2.22 -9.91
C LEU A 288 -14.08 3.50 -9.07
N ASN A 289 -15.16 4.24 -9.33
CA ASN A 289 -15.58 5.37 -8.51
C ASN A 289 -17.02 5.19 -8.06
N MET A 290 -17.28 5.33 -6.76
CA MET A 290 -18.65 5.32 -6.23
C MET A 290 -18.80 6.11 -4.93
N PRO A 291 -19.99 6.65 -4.63
CA PRO A 291 -20.24 7.36 -3.38
C PRO A 291 -20.06 6.47 -2.14
N LEU A 292 -19.38 7.00 -1.11
CA LEU A 292 -19.23 6.30 0.16
C LEU A 292 -20.44 6.55 1.07
N ILE A 293 -21.10 5.48 1.46
CA ILE A 293 -22.23 5.49 2.39
C ILE A 293 -21.85 4.68 3.62
N TYR A 294 -21.31 5.35 4.64
CA TYR A 294 -21.03 4.71 5.92
C TYR A 294 -22.34 4.50 6.70
N GLY A 295 -22.55 3.28 7.21
CA GLY A 295 -23.79 2.86 7.86
C GLY A 295 -24.75 2.06 6.95
N GLU A 296 -24.42 1.87 5.67
CA GLU A 296 -25.22 1.01 4.79
C GLU A 296 -25.03 -0.48 5.07
N GLY A 297 -23.95 -0.84 5.76
CA GLY A 297 -23.57 -2.22 6.07
C GLY A 297 -22.74 -2.88 4.98
N SER A 298 -21.83 -3.76 5.40
CA SER A 298 -20.85 -4.45 4.53
C SER A 298 -21.48 -5.10 3.29
N ARG A 299 -22.61 -5.79 3.47
CA ARG A 299 -23.29 -6.49 2.38
C ARG A 299 -23.77 -5.54 1.28
N LYS A 300 -24.33 -4.39 1.64
CA LYS A 300 -24.86 -3.42 0.65
C LYS A 300 -23.72 -2.69 -0.06
N ALA A 301 -22.70 -2.27 0.69
CA ALA A 301 -21.50 -1.66 0.11
C ALA A 301 -20.82 -2.60 -0.91
N PHE A 302 -20.65 -3.88 -0.55
CA PHE A 302 -20.05 -4.87 -1.45
C PHE A 302 -20.94 -5.19 -2.66
N PHE A 303 -22.25 -5.20 -2.49
CA PHE A 303 -23.19 -5.37 -3.60
C PHE A 303 -23.04 -4.23 -4.63
N ARG A 304 -23.01 -2.99 -4.16
CA ARG A 304 -22.81 -1.82 -5.02
C ARG A 304 -21.47 -1.88 -5.74
N LEU A 305 -20.40 -2.32 -5.08
CA LEU A 305 -19.11 -2.57 -5.74
C LEU A 305 -19.28 -3.54 -6.92
N GLN A 306 -19.96 -4.67 -6.72
CA GLN A 306 -20.19 -5.64 -7.80
C GLN A 306 -21.03 -5.07 -8.94
N GLU A 307 -22.05 -4.28 -8.63
CA GLU A 307 -22.83 -3.56 -9.65
C GLU A 307 -21.97 -2.60 -10.46
N GLU A 308 -21.10 -1.83 -9.81
CA GLU A 308 -20.17 -0.93 -10.51
C GLU A 308 -19.16 -1.69 -11.38
N MET A 309 -18.66 -2.85 -10.91
CA MET A 309 -17.81 -3.72 -11.74
C MET A 309 -18.54 -4.20 -12.99
N LEU A 310 -19.80 -4.62 -12.85
CA LEU A 310 -20.62 -5.12 -13.96
C LEU A 310 -20.93 -4.05 -15.02
N LYS A 311 -21.00 -2.78 -14.62
CA LYS A 311 -21.20 -1.67 -15.56
C LYS A 311 -20.00 -1.46 -16.48
N HIS A 312 -18.80 -1.78 -16.02
CA HIS A 312 -17.54 -1.43 -16.70
C HIS A 312 -16.75 -2.65 -17.20
N SER A 313 -17.16 -3.87 -16.84
CA SER A 313 -16.45 -5.10 -17.20
C SER A 313 -17.36 -6.18 -17.77
N TYR A 314 -16.87 -6.85 -18.81
CA TYR A 314 -17.46 -8.07 -19.38
C TYR A 314 -16.82 -9.35 -18.83
N ASP A 315 -15.96 -9.24 -17.81
CA ASP A 315 -15.28 -10.37 -17.21
C ASP A 315 -16.26 -11.21 -16.36
N HIS A 316 -16.72 -12.31 -16.97
CA HIS A 316 -17.64 -13.26 -16.35
C HIS A 316 -17.03 -14.01 -15.14
N THR A 317 -15.71 -13.91 -14.90
CA THR A 317 -15.09 -14.52 -13.72
C THR A 317 -15.59 -13.92 -12.41
N LEU A 318 -16.19 -12.73 -12.44
CA LEU A 318 -16.90 -12.14 -11.30
C LEU A 318 -17.92 -13.12 -10.67
N PHE A 319 -18.51 -13.99 -11.48
CA PHE A 319 -19.50 -14.98 -11.03
C PHE A 319 -18.89 -16.31 -10.56
N LEU A 320 -17.57 -16.52 -10.69
CA LEU A 320 -16.90 -17.78 -10.34
C LEU A 320 -16.55 -17.92 -8.85
N TRP A 321 -17.00 -17.00 -8.00
CA TRP A 321 -16.65 -17.02 -6.58
C TRP A 321 -17.70 -17.76 -5.74
N GLN A 322 -17.51 -19.06 -5.59
CA GLN A 322 -18.18 -19.87 -4.57
C GLN A 322 -17.15 -20.56 -3.66
N ASN A 323 -17.48 -20.66 -2.38
CA ASN A 323 -16.67 -21.35 -1.38
C ASN A 323 -17.43 -22.60 -0.88
N PRO A 324 -16.82 -23.80 -0.77
CA PRO A 324 -15.56 -24.26 -1.36
C PRO A 324 -15.78 -25.16 -2.59
N ILE A 325 -14.81 -25.17 -3.51
CA ILE A 325 -14.66 -26.26 -4.48
C ILE A 325 -14.20 -27.51 -3.69
N PRO A 326 -14.94 -28.62 -3.66
CA PRO A 326 -14.48 -29.83 -3.00
C PRO A 326 -13.24 -30.36 -3.73
N ARG A 327 -12.10 -30.41 -3.02
CA ARG A 327 -10.89 -31.10 -3.52
C ARG A 327 -11.15 -32.60 -3.43
N THR A 328 -11.05 -33.31 -4.56
CA THR A 328 -10.94 -34.77 -4.53
C THR A 328 -9.48 -35.16 -4.22
N ASN A 329 -9.29 -36.33 -3.61
CA ASN A 329 -8.01 -36.82 -3.07
C ASN A 329 -6.86 -37.01 -4.09
N ASN A 330 -7.05 -36.69 -5.37
CA ASN A 330 -6.11 -37.04 -6.44
C ASN A 330 -5.56 -35.84 -7.25
N GLY A 331 -5.74 -34.59 -6.80
CA GLY A 331 -4.95 -33.46 -7.31
C GLY A 331 -5.12 -33.10 -8.80
N ARG A 332 -6.31 -33.28 -9.39
CA ARG A 332 -6.65 -32.71 -10.72
C ARG A 332 -7.78 -31.67 -10.61
N LEU A 333 -7.65 -30.57 -11.34
CA LEU A 333 -8.71 -29.61 -11.63
C LEU A 333 -9.83 -30.33 -12.40
N LEU A 334 -11.07 -30.26 -11.92
CA LEU A 334 -12.24 -30.74 -12.65
C LEU A 334 -12.51 -29.81 -13.84
N GLU A 335 -12.66 -30.39 -15.03
CA GLU A 335 -13.28 -29.74 -16.17
C GLU A 335 -14.67 -29.19 -15.79
N LEU A 336 -14.99 -28.02 -16.33
CA LEU A 336 -16.27 -27.32 -16.21
C LEU A 336 -17.42 -28.23 -16.68
N GLN A 337 -17.94 -29.06 -15.79
CA GLN A 337 -19.25 -29.69 -15.95
C GLN A 337 -20.23 -29.01 -15.01
N THR A 338 -21.27 -28.47 -15.65
CA THR A 338 -22.46 -27.83 -15.11
C THR A 338 -22.98 -28.56 -13.86
N ILE A 339 -22.84 -27.95 -12.68
CA ILE A 339 -23.43 -28.46 -11.45
C ILE A 339 -24.84 -27.88 -11.32
N GLN A 340 -25.85 -28.76 -11.33
CA GLN A 340 -27.24 -28.45 -10.97
C GLN A 340 -27.29 -27.82 -9.57
N LEU A 341 -27.89 -26.63 -9.48
CA LEU A 341 -28.14 -25.90 -8.25
C LEU A 341 -29.49 -26.34 -7.65
N ASP A 342 -29.48 -26.92 -6.46
CA ASP A 342 -30.68 -27.10 -5.63
C ASP A 342 -30.68 -26.08 -4.47
N PHE A 343 -31.69 -25.19 -4.51
CA PHE A 343 -32.35 -24.40 -3.44
C PHE A 343 -31.49 -23.70 -2.36
N LYS A 344 -31.59 -22.39 -2.04
CA LYS A 344 -32.60 -21.34 -2.21
C LYS A 344 -31.86 -19.99 -2.38
N ALA A 345 -31.80 -19.46 -3.60
CA ALA A 345 -31.59 -18.04 -3.84
C ALA A 345 -32.81 -17.56 -4.63
N GLN A 346 -33.61 -16.65 -4.06
CA GLN A 346 -34.67 -16.01 -4.81
C GLN A 346 -34.03 -15.07 -5.83
N ALA A 347 -33.77 -15.60 -7.02
CA ALA A 347 -33.41 -14.82 -8.19
C ALA A 347 -34.66 -14.11 -8.71
N TYR A 348 -34.64 -12.77 -8.71
CA TYR A 348 -35.59 -11.99 -9.49
C TYR A 348 -35.08 -11.95 -10.93
N ILE A 349 -35.87 -12.49 -11.85
CA ILE A 349 -35.66 -12.40 -13.29
C ILE A 349 -36.20 -11.03 -13.73
N ALA A 350 -35.32 -10.09 -14.06
CA ALA A 350 -35.70 -8.95 -14.89
C ALA A 350 -35.69 -9.43 -16.36
N ASN A 351 -36.88 -9.59 -16.93
CA ASN A 351 -37.07 -9.93 -18.34
C ASN A 351 -36.48 -8.83 -19.22
N ASP A 352 -35.37 -9.12 -19.91
CA ASP A 352 -35.15 -8.87 -21.35
C ASP A 352 -33.66 -8.88 -21.74
N THR A 353 -32.74 -9.01 -20.80
CA THR A 353 -31.31 -9.21 -21.09
C THR A 353 -30.82 -10.48 -20.39
N LYS A 354 -30.50 -11.52 -21.16
CA LYS A 354 -29.98 -12.82 -20.67
C LYS A 354 -28.62 -12.67 -19.94
N GLN A 355 -28.61 -12.06 -18.76
CA GLN A 355 -27.49 -12.00 -17.84
C GLN A 355 -27.92 -12.61 -16.51
N VAL A 356 -27.26 -13.71 -16.13
CA VAL A 356 -27.45 -14.35 -14.83
C VAL A 356 -26.66 -13.53 -13.82
N ILE A 357 -27.36 -12.82 -12.94
CA ILE A 357 -26.74 -12.06 -11.85
C ILE A 357 -26.69 -12.99 -10.62
N CYS A 358 -25.53 -13.56 -10.33
CA CYS A 358 -25.30 -14.27 -9.06
C CYS A 358 -24.87 -13.26 -7.98
N LEU A 359 -25.70 -13.10 -6.95
CA LEU A 359 -25.51 -12.16 -5.84
C LEU A 359 -25.10 -12.91 -4.58
N TYR A 360 -24.15 -12.37 -3.82
CA TYR A 360 -23.65 -12.97 -2.59
C TYR A 360 -24.67 -12.92 -1.44
N THR A 361 -24.68 -13.98 -0.63
CA THR A 361 -25.19 -13.99 0.74
C THR A 361 -24.06 -14.37 1.70
N PHE A 362 -23.66 -13.46 2.59
CA PHE A 362 -22.76 -13.77 3.70
C PHE A 362 -23.50 -14.60 4.76
N SER A 363 -22.89 -15.70 5.24
CA SER A 363 -23.34 -16.33 6.50
C SER A 363 -22.95 -15.43 7.67
N LYS A 364 -23.83 -15.39 8.66
CA LYS A 364 -23.74 -14.55 9.88
C LYS A 364 -22.40 -14.60 10.59
#